data_AF-A0A0R3FMQ4-F1
#
_entry.id   AF-A0A0R3FMQ4-F1
#
_cell.length_a   1.000
_cell.length_b   1.000
_cell.length_c   1.000
_cell.angle_alpha   90.00
_cell.angle_beta   90.00
_cell.angle_gamma   90.00
#
_symmetry.space_group_name_H-M   'P 1'
#
loop_
_entity.id
_entity.type
_entity.pdbx_description
1 polymer ?
#
loop_
_entity_poly.entity_id
_entity_poly.type
_entity_poly.pdbx_seq_one_letter_code
_entity_poly.pdbx_strand_id
1 'polypeptide(L)'
;MDHADYAAAVAELRRRLLAYAATVWSQVELDDAGLERLIELMAPTVLAAQLQVGNLTSVYFAEVAGVQAIPAGGAITTARGVAPEVVYARPVITARTALARGKPVQQALAAGGRRLQNIAGTDLQMAKVRQSQRSLEHSGRQYFRRVPTGAENCAMCLIAATQRYKTKRLMPIHPGCDCNIAPLSPRESVSQVIDQNMLEATHTQVKAFTDLQDRGGRAPDYRKLLVTHEHGEVGPVIGWAGQQFTSKSDL
;
A
#
# COMPACT_ATOMS: atom_id res chain seq x y z
N MET A 1 17.61 12.98 5.77
CA MET A 1 16.65 12.93 4.65
C MET A 1 15.36 13.60 5.10
N ASP A 2 14.89 14.62 4.39
CA ASP A 2 13.56 15.16 4.69
C ASP A 2 12.45 14.21 4.20
N HIS A 3 11.19 14.48 4.54
CA HIS A 3 10.08 13.60 4.12
C HIS A 3 9.89 13.54 2.61
N ALA A 4 10.18 14.62 1.88
CA ALA A 4 9.99 14.72 0.45
C ALA A 4 11.04 13.86 -0.30
N ASP A 5 12.30 13.93 0.13
CA ASP A 5 13.38 13.10 -0.40
C ASP A 5 13.10 11.60 -0.21
N TYR A 6 12.65 11.23 1.00
CA TYR A 6 12.24 9.86 1.31
C TYR A 6 11.08 9.40 0.43
N ALA A 7 10.04 10.22 0.31
CA ALA A 7 8.87 9.93 -0.51
C ALA A 7 9.26 9.73 -1.98
N ALA A 8 10.12 10.61 -2.52
CA ALA A 8 10.62 10.53 -3.89
C ALA A 8 11.44 9.26 -4.12
N ALA A 9 12.33 8.89 -3.20
CA ALA A 9 13.14 7.68 -3.30
C ALA A 9 12.28 6.40 -3.33
N VAL A 10 11.26 6.31 -2.47
CA VAL A 10 10.33 5.18 -2.45
C VAL A 10 9.46 5.14 -3.72
N ALA A 11 8.96 6.29 -4.17
CA ALA A 11 8.16 6.40 -5.39
C ALA A 11 8.98 5.98 -6.63
N GLU A 12 10.24 6.39 -6.71
CA GLU A 12 11.15 6.03 -7.78
C GLU A 12 11.42 4.52 -7.82
N LEU A 13 11.65 3.89 -6.67
CA LEU A 13 11.80 2.44 -6.56
C LEU A 13 10.56 1.69 -7.05
N ARG A 14 9.38 2.14 -6.61
CA ARG A 14 8.10 1.59 -7.07
C ARG A 14 7.97 1.71 -8.58
N ARG A 15 8.22 2.90 -9.13
CA ARG A 15 8.13 3.16 -10.58
C ARG A 15 9.06 2.23 -11.37
N ARG A 16 10.31 2.06 -10.93
CA ARG A 16 11.28 1.15 -11.57
C ARG A 16 10.83 -0.30 -11.52
N LEU A 17 10.35 -0.77 -10.36
CA LEU A 17 9.87 -2.15 -10.22
C LEU A 17 8.65 -2.42 -11.11
N LEU A 18 7.69 -1.50 -11.15
CA LEU A 18 6.48 -1.64 -11.96
C LEU A 18 6.79 -1.59 -13.47
N ALA A 19 7.73 -0.73 -13.88
CA ALA A 19 8.22 -0.71 -15.25
C ALA A 19 8.92 -2.03 -15.62
N TYR A 20 9.79 -2.55 -14.75
CA TYR A 20 10.43 -3.85 -14.94
C TYR A 20 9.39 -4.98 -15.05
N ALA A 21 8.41 -5.02 -14.15
CA ALA A 21 7.33 -6.00 -14.17
C ALA A 21 6.52 -5.94 -15.48
N ALA A 22 6.29 -4.74 -16.03
CA ALA A 22 5.64 -4.58 -17.32
C ALA A 22 6.49 -5.12 -18.47
N THR A 23 7.80 -4.88 -18.45
CA THR A 23 8.75 -5.45 -19.43
C THR A 23 8.77 -6.97 -19.37
N VAL A 24 8.90 -7.56 -18.18
CA VAL A 24 8.88 -9.02 -18.01
C VAL A 24 7.56 -9.60 -18.52
N TRP A 25 6.42 -8.99 -18.16
CA TRP A 25 5.10 -9.43 -18.61
C TRP A 25 4.92 -9.34 -20.13
N SER A 26 5.50 -8.34 -20.79
CA SER A 26 5.40 -8.18 -22.25
C SER A 26 6.00 -9.36 -23.04
N GLN A 27 6.87 -10.14 -22.39
CA GLN A 27 7.56 -11.29 -22.95
C GLN A 27 7.04 -12.62 -22.38
N VAL A 28 5.91 -12.60 -21.66
CA VAL A 28 5.42 -13.78 -20.96
C VAL A 28 4.85 -14.81 -21.93
N GLU A 29 5.28 -16.06 -21.77
CA GLU A 29 4.62 -17.22 -22.36
C GLU A 29 3.70 -17.84 -21.31
N LEU A 30 2.53 -18.30 -21.74
CA LEU A 30 1.51 -18.83 -20.81
C LEU A 30 1.63 -20.34 -20.60
N ASP A 31 2.71 -20.98 -21.07
CA ASP A 31 3.05 -22.36 -20.75
C ASP A 31 3.85 -22.44 -19.43
N ASP A 32 4.20 -23.66 -19.00
CA ASP A 32 4.82 -23.87 -17.69
C ASP A 32 6.25 -23.31 -17.63
N ALA A 33 6.98 -23.34 -18.74
CA ALA A 33 8.29 -22.70 -18.84
C ALA A 33 8.20 -21.17 -18.69
N GLY A 34 7.21 -20.53 -19.33
CA GLY A 34 6.97 -19.10 -19.19
C GLY A 34 6.53 -18.70 -17.78
N LEU A 35 5.75 -19.54 -17.10
CA LEU A 35 5.40 -19.38 -15.69
C LEU A 35 6.64 -19.42 -14.78
N GLU A 36 7.48 -20.44 -14.94
CA GLU A 36 8.72 -20.59 -14.17
C GLU A 36 9.65 -19.40 -14.38
N ARG A 37 9.84 -18.98 -15.63
CA ARG A 37 10.65 -17.80 -15.98
C ARG A 37 10.11 -16.52 -15.35
N LEU A 38 8.79 -16.33 -15.33
CA LEU A 38 8.19 -15.17 -14.65
C LEU A 38 8.52 -15.17 -13.15
N ILE A 39 8.40 -16.33 -12.49
CA ILE A 39 8.70 -16.47 -11.05
C ILE A 39 10.17 -16.17 -10.78
N GLU A 40 11.07 -16.77 -11.55
CA GLU A 40 12.52 -16.63 -11.41
C GLU A 40 12.97 -15.17 -11.52
N LEU A 41 12.34 -14.39 -12.41
CA LEU A 41 12.64 -12.97 -12.59
C LEU A 41 11.96 -12.10 -11.53
N MET A 42 10.68 -12.33 -11.25
CA MET A 42 9.88 -11.41 -10.43
C MET A 42 10.07 -11.60 -8.93
N ALA A 43 10.07 -12.85 -8.44
CA ALA A 43 10.11 -13.12 -7.01
C ALA A 43 11.36 -12.52 -6.32
N PRO A 44 12.61 -12.86 -6.72
CA PRO A 44 13.79 -12.29 -6.08
C PRO A 44 13.90 -10.78 -6.26
N THR A 45 13.49 -10.24 -7.42
CA THR A 45 13.53 -8.80 -7.70
C THR A 45 12.60 -8.02 -6.76
N VAL A 46 11.38 -8.52 -6.53
CA VAL A 46 10.45 -7.86 -5.60
C VAL A 46 10.96 -7.97 -4.16
N LEU A 47 11.47 -9.14 -3.75
CA LEU A 47 12.04 -9.31 -2.41
C LEU A 47 13.17 -8.31 -2.13
N ALA A 48 14.07 -8.11 -3.09
CA ALA A 48 15.12 -7.11 -2.99
C ALA A 48 14.55 -5.68 -2.88
N ALA A 49 13.57 -5.35 -3.71
CA ALA A 49 12.91 -4.04 -3.68
C ALA A 49 12.16 -3.79 -2.35
N GLN A 50 11.54 -4.82 -1.75
CA GLN A 50 10.92 -4.73 -0.43
C GLN A 50 11.94 -4.42 0.66
N LEU A 51 13.10 -5.08 0.64
CA LEU A 51 14.19 -4.79 1.59
C LEU A 51 14.72 -3.37 1.41
N GLN A 52 14.87 -2.91 0.18
CA GLN A 52 15.33 -1.55 -0.09
C GLN A 52 14.33 -0.49 0.39
N VAL A 53 13.04 -0.67 0.10
CA VAL A 53 11.97 0.19 0.65
C VAL A 53 11.99 0.16 2.17
N GLY A 54 12.10 -1.01 2.79
CA GLY A 54 12.20 -1.13 4.23
C GLY A 54 13.40 -0.36 4.81
N ASN A 55 14.59 -0.51 4.22
CA ASN A 55 15.78 0.19 4.72
C ASN A 55 15.65 1.71 4.57
N LEU A 56 15.12 2.21 3.44
CA LEU A 56 14.82 3.64 3.27
C LEU A 56 13.83 4.14 4.33
N THR A 57 12.75 3.39 4.57
CA THR A 57 11.78 3.71 5.62
C THR A 57 12.43 3.76 6.99
N SER A 58 13.32 2.81 7.29
CA SER A 58 13.98 2.76 8.58
C SER A 58 14.89 3.95 8.83
N VAL A 59 15.72 4.32 7.85
CA VAL A 59 16.58 5.49 7.92
C VAL A 59 15.77 6.77 8.12
N TYR A 60 14.70 6.95 7.34
CA TYR A 60 13.81 8.09 7.47
C TYR A 60 13.26 8.25 8.90
N PHE A 61 12.70 7.18 9.47
CA PHE A 61 12.14 7.25 10.82
C PHE A 61 13.21 7.43 11.90
N ALA A 62 14.40 6.85 11.71
CA ALA A 62 15.54 7.02 12.61
C ALA A 62 15.97 8.49 12.70
N GLU A 63 16.11 9.15 11.55
CA GLU A 63 16.46 10.57 11.49
C GLU A 63 15.38 11.46 12.10
N VAL A 64 14.11 11.24 11.74
CA VAL A 64 12.98 12.04 12.27
C VAL A 64 12.82 11.87 13.78
N ALA A 65 13.11 10.68 14.31
CA ALA A 65 12.98 10.42 15.73
C ALA A 65 14.25 10.68 16.55
N GLY A 66 15.41 10.89 15.91
CA GLY A 66 16.70 11.02 16.58
C GLY A 66 17.16 9.71 17.25
N VAL A 67 16.87 8.57 16.62
CA VAL A 67 17.25 7.22 17.11
C VAL A 67 18.07 6.46 16.07
N GLN A 68 18.62 5.31 16.43
CA GLN A 68 19.33 4.45 15.48
C GLN A 68 18.36 3.75 14.52
N ALA A 69 18.76 3.62 13.25
CA ALA A 69 18.00 2.84 12.27
C ALA A 69 18.06 1.35 12.57
N ILE A 70 16.94 0.66 12.39
CA ILE A 70 16.82 -0.80 12.51
C ILE A 70 16.73 -1.43 11.11
N PRO A 71 17.58 -2.40 10.74
CA PRO A 71 17.55 -2.95 9.39
C PRO A 71 16.21 -3.63 9.07
N ALA A 72 15.79 -3.53 7.80
CA ALA A 72 14.72 -4.36 7.27
C ALA A 72 15.15 -5.84 7.39
N GLY A 73 14.29 -6.67 7.95
CA GLY A 73 14.56 -8.09 8.19
C GLY A 73 13.55 -9.00 7.51
N GLY A 74 13.69 -10.32 7.70
CA GLY A 74 12.84 -11.32 7.04
C GLY A 74 11.34 -11.15 7.26
N ALA A 75 10.90 -10.56 8.38
CA ALA A 75 9.50 -10.26 8.63
C ALA A 75 8.87 -9.27 7.62
N ILE A 76 9.68 -8.51 6.88
CA ILE A 76 9.24 -7.62 5.82
C ILE A 76 8.94 -8.38 4.53
N THR A 77 9.76 -9.40 4.21
CA THR A 77 9.65 -10.19 2.98
C THR A 77 8.70 -11.37 3.10
N THR A 78 8.51 -11.94 4.30
CA THR A 78 7.58 -13.07 4.54
C THR A 78 6.16 -12.61 4.87
N ALA A 79 5.91 -11.32 4.77
CA ALA A 79 4.79 -10.67 5.43
C ALA A 79 3.41 -11.03 4.84
N ARG A 80 3.42 -11.59 3.62
CA ARG A 80 2.24 -12.15 2.96
C ARG A 80 1.77 -13.49 3.57
N GLY A 81 2.63 -14.16 4.35
CA GLY A 81 2.35 -15.51 4.88
C GLY A 81 2.32 -16.61 3.81
N VAL A 82 2.69 -16.29 2.57
CA VAL A 82 2.69 -17.21 1.43
C VAL A 82 4.05 -17.08 0.73
N ALA A 83 4.59 -18.20 0.27
CA ALA A 83 5.85 -18.24 -0.47
C ALA A 83 5.77 -17.31 -1.71
N PRO A 84 6.79 -16.47 -1.95
CA PRO A 84 6.80 -15.53 -3.08
C PRO A 84 6.52 -16.20 -4.43
N GLU A 85 7.05 -17.40 -4.65
CA GLU A 85 6.88 -18.19 -5.87
C GLU A 85 5.39 -18.47 -6.14
N VAL A 86 4.64 -18.84 -5.10
CA VAL A 86 3.19 -19.07 -5.17
C VAL A 86 2.43 -17.77 -5.49
N VAL A 87 2.89 -16.64 -4.96
CA VAL A 87 2.28 -15.34 -5.21
C VAL A 87 2.52 -14.90 -6.66
N TYR A 88 3.75 -15.02 -7.14
CA TYR A 88 4.16 -14.61 -8.49
C TYR A 88 3.75 -15.59 -9.59
N ALA A 89 3.24 -16.78 -9.24
CA ALA A 89 2.52 -17.64 -10.18
C ALA A 89 1.12 -17.10 -10.58
N ARG A 90 0.48 -16.32 -9.68
CA ARG A 90 -0.92 -15.88 -9.83
C ARG A 90 -1.23 -15.09 -11.10
N PRO A 91 -0.33 -14.22 -11.64
CA PRO A 91 -0.57 -13.51 -12.90
C PRO A 91 -0.80 -14.44 -14.10
N VAL A 92 0.07 -15.44 -14.30
CA VAL A 92 -0.07 -16.43 -15.39
C VAL A 92 -1.31 -17.29 -15.15
N ILE A 93 -1.53 -17.76 -13.92
CA ILE A 93 -2.75 -18.51 -13.57
C ILE A 93 -4.01 -17.69 -13.87
N THR A 94 -3.99 -16.38 -13.62
CA THR A 94 -5.09 -15.46 -13.94
C THR A 94 -5.34 -15.37 -15.43
N ALA A 95 -4.28 -15.22 -16.25
CA ALA A 95 -4.39 -15.19 -17.70
C ALA A 95 -4.90 -16.54 -18.26
N ARG A 96 -4.32 -17.67 -17.83
CA ARG A 96 -4.76 -19.02 -18.21
C ARG A 96 -6.24 -19.27 -17.86
N THR A 97 -6.65 -18.85 -16.66
CA THR A 97 -8.06 -18.99 -16.23
C THR A 97 -8.99 -18.15 -17.10
N ALA A 98 -8.59 -16.93 -17.50
CA ALA A 98 -9.38 -16.10 -18.38
C ALA A 98 -9.52 -16.73 -19.78
N LEU A 99 -8.44 -17.30 -20.33
CA LEU A 99 -8.47 -18.05 -21.60
C LEU A 99 -9.40 -19.26 -21.51
N ALA A 100 -9.29 -20.06 -20.45
CA ALA A 100 -10.14 -21.23 -20.22
C ALA A 100 -11.64 -20.86 -20.14
N ARG A 101 -11.96 -19.62 -19.78
CA ARG A 101 -13.33 -19.07 -19.75
C ARG A 101 -13.76 -18.42 -21.07
N GLY A 102 -13.01 -18.63 -22.15
CA GLY A 102 -13.33 -18.11 -23.48
C GLY A 102 -13.05 -16.62 -23.67
N LYS A 103 -12.29 -15.96 -22.78
CA LYS A 103 -11.90 -14.55 -22.99
C LYS A 103 -10.90 -14.46 -24.14
N PRO A 104 -10.96 -13.41 -24.98
CA PRO A 104 -9.95 -13.15 -26.00
C PRO A 104 -8.55 -13.07 -25.40
N VAL A 105 -7.53 -13.52 -26.15
CA VAL A 105 -6.12 -13.57 -25.71
C VAL A 105 -5.66 -12.23 -25.13
N GLN A 106 -5.96 -11.13 -25.83
CA GLN A 106 -5.60 -9.78 -25.38
C GLN A 106 -6.21 -9.44 -24.01
N GLN A 107 -7.47 -9.81 -23.77
CA GLN A 107 -8.13 -9.54 -22.49
C GLN A 107 -7.55 -10.41 -21.36
N ALA A 108 -7.21 -11.67 -21.66
CA ALA A 108 -6.58 -12.58 -20.71
C ALA A 108 -5.18 -12.10 -20.30
N LEU A 109 -4.35 -11.72 -21.28
CA LEU A 109 -3.02 -11.14 -21.03
C LEU A 109 -3.12 -9.82 -20.26
N ALA A 110 -4.08 -8.95 -20.59
CA ALA A 110 -4.31 -7.72 -19.84
C ALA A 110 -4.71 -7.99 -18.38
N ALA A 111 -5.53 -9.02 -18.12
CA ALA A 111 -5.91 -9.41 -16.77
C ALA A 111 -4.72 -9.92 -15.95
N GLY A 112 -3.88 -10.77 -16.54
CA GLY A 112 -2.64 -11.24 -15.89
C GLY A 112 -1.65 -10.11 -15.63
N GLY A 113 -1.45 -9.20 -16.60
CA GLY A 113 -0.56 -8.05 -16.45
C GLY A 113 -1.00 -7.10 -15.34
N ARG A 114 -2.29 -6.74 -15.29
CA ARG A 114 -2.86 -5.98 -14.17
C ARG A 114 -2.66 -6.68 -12.84
N ARG A 115 -2.84 -8.00 -12.81
CA ARG A 115 -2.63 -8.81 -11.60
C ARG A 115 -1.18 -8.74 -11.11
N LEU A 116 -0.20 -8.82 -12.02
CA LEU A 116 1.22 -8.69 -11.68
C LEU A 116 1.54 -7.31 -11.10
N GLN A 117 1.08 -6.25 -11.76
CA GLN A 117 1.28 -4.86 -11.31
C GLN A 117 0.69 -4.64 -9.91
N ASN A 118 -0.54 -5.12 -9.68
CA ASN A 118 -1.21 -4.99 -8.38
C ASN A 118 -0.46 -5.74 -7.28
N ILE A 119 0.02 -6.95 -7.54
CA ILE A 119 0.79 -7.74 -6.57
C ILE A 119 2.10 -7.01 -6.24
N ALA A 120 2.92 -6.67 -7.24
CA ALA A 120 4.23 -6.06 -7.03
C ALA A 120 4.12 -4.70 -6.31
N GLY A 121 3.16 -3.86 -6.72
CA GLY A 121 2.91 -2.58 -6.06
C GLY A 121 2.41 -2.73 -4.62
N THR A 122 1.58 -3.74 -4.35
CA THR A 122 1.09 -4.00 -2.99
C THR A 122 2.20 -4.52 -2.08
N ASP A 123 3.07 -5.39 -2.59
CA ASP A 123 4.19 -5.96 -1.83
C ASP A 123 5.18 -4.88 -1.34
N LEU A 124 5.45 -3.85 -2.16
CA LEU A 124 6.26 -2.71 -1.72
C LEU A 124 5.57 -1.86 -0.65
N GLN A 125 4.26 -1.61 -0.80
CA GLN A 125 3.51 -0.86 0.19
C GLN A 125 3.43 -1.63 1.52
N MET A 126 3.25 -2.95 1.44
CA MET A 126 3.33 -3.89 2.56
C MET A 126 4.68 -3.81 3.29
N ALA A 127 5.79 -3.70 2.56
CA ALA A 127 7.11 -3.54 3.16
C ALA A 127 7.24 -2.19 3.88
N LYS A 128 6.80 -1.11 3.22
CA LYS A 128 6.80 0.26 3.77
C LYS A 128 6.04 0.34 5.09
N VAL A 129 4.79 -0.14 5.12
CA VAL A 129 3.95 0.02 6.33
C VAL A 129 4.45 -0.82 7.50
N ARG A 130 4.93 -2.04 7.26
CA ARG A 130 5.47 -2.88 8.34
C ARG A 130 6.76 -2.33 8.89
N GLN A 131 7.65 -1.86 8.04
CA GLN A 131 8.87 -1.25 8.52
C GLN A 131 8.61 0.08 9.21
N SER A 132 7.63 0.86 8.75
CA SER A 132 7.16 2.07 9.44
C SER A 132 6.68 1.75 10.85
N GLN A 133 5.86 0.70 11.01
CA GLN A 133 5.39 0.25 12.32
C GLN A 133 6.55 -0.13 13.24
N ARG A 134 7.48 -0.97 12.76
CA ARG A 134 8.66 -1.39 13.54
C ARG A 134 9.52 -0.19 13.96
N SER A 135 9.79 0.76 13.05
CA SER A 135 10.60 1.94 13.34
C SER A 135 9.89 2.91 14.30
N LEU A 136 8.57 3.06 14.19
CA LEU A 136 7.77 3.87 15.10
C LEU A 136 7.72 3.27 16.52
N GLU A 137 7.56 1.95 16.63
CA GLU A 137 7.65 1.24 17.92
C GLU A 137 9.05 1.38 18.52
N HIS A 138 10.10 1.19 17.72
CA HIS A 138 11.49 1.34 18.17
C HIS A 138 11.81 2.75 18.66
N SER A 139 11.25 3.79 18.01
CA SER A 139 11.45 5.19 18.42
C SER A 139 10.63 5.62 19.64
N GLY A 140 9.79 4.74 20.21
CA GLY A 140 8.91 5.07 21.33
C GLY A 140 7.75 6.02 20.98
N ARG A 141 7.54 6.32 19.68
CA ARG A 141 6.43 7.16 19.22
C ARG A 141 5.13 6.41 19.41
N GLN A 142 4.13 7.07 20.00
CA GLN A 142 2.82 6.45 20.27
C GLN A 142 1.81 6.64 19.14
N TYR A 143 2.03 7.66 18.30
CA TYR A 143 1.06 8.08 17.29
C TYR A 143 1.70 8.43 15.95
N PHE A 144 0.95 8.20 14.88
CA PHE A 144 1.31 8.57 13.52
C PHE A 144 0.10 9.13 12.76
N ARG A 145 0.37 9.76 11.63
CA ARG A 145 -0.61 10.15 10.61
C ARG A 145 -0.27 9.56 9.25
N ARG A 146 -1.26 9.43 8.39
CA ARG A 146 -1.05 9.19 6.96
C ARG A 146 -0.72 10.52 6.28
N VAL A 147 0.21 10.49 5.33
CA VAL A 147 0.61 11.65 4.53
C VAL A 147 0.30 11.34 3.06
N PRO A 148 -0.74 11.94 2.48
CA PRO A 148 -1.04 11.79 1.06
C PRO A 148 0.11 12.34 0.20
N THR A 149 0.45 11.68 -0.90
CA THR A 149 1.58 12.03 -1.78
C THR A 149 1.20 13.01 -2.89
N GLY A 150 -0.08 13.02 -3.28
CA GLY A 150 -0.63 13.85 -4.35
C GLY A 150 -0.81 13.12 -5.67
N ALA A 151 -0.04 12.06 -5.92
CA ALA A 151 0.01 11.38 -7.22
C ALA A 151 -1.14 10.37 -7.42
N GLU A 152 -1.48 9.56 -6.41
CA GLU A 152 -2.56 8.55 -6.48
C GLU A 152 -3.49 8.59 -5.26
N ASN A 153 -3.65 9.77 -4.63
CA ASN A 153 -4.49 9.92 -3.45
C ASN A 153 -5.97 9.64 -3.76
N CYS A 154 -6.48 8.46 -3.40
CA CYS A 154 -7.92 8.21 -3.40
C CYS A 154 -8.59 8.95 -2.23
N ALA A 155 -9.92 9.11 -2.27
CA ALA A 155 -10.69 9.77 -1.21
C ALA A 155 -10.43 9.16 0.19
N MET A 156 -10.18 7.85 0.25
CA MET A 156 -9.85 7.14 1.48
C MET A 156 -8.47 7.52 2.05
N CYS A 157 -7.46 7.82 1.22
CA CYS A 157 -6.17 8.35 1.66
C CYS A 157 -6.32 9.71 2.36
N LEU A 158 -7.17 10.58 1.80
CA LEU A 158 -7.42 11.93 2.34
C LEU A 158 -8.18 11.86 3.66
N ILE A 159 -9.25 11.07 3.71
CA ILE A 159 -9.98 10.81 4.96
C ILE A 159 -9.02 10.23 6.00
N ALA A 160 -8.21 9.24 5.62
CA ALA A 160 -7.26 8.62 6.54
C ALA A 160 -6.22 9.62 7.07
N ALA A 161 -5.84 10.63 6.28
CA ALA A 161 -4.87 11.65 6.67
C ALA A 161 -5.40 12.68 7.69
N THR A 162 -6.73 12.81 7.82
CA THR A 162 -7.34 13.68 8.85
C THR A 162 -7.28 13.08 10.27
N GLN A 163 -6.80 11.84 10.40
CA GLN A 163 -6.89 11.07 11.64
C GLN A 163 -5.53 10.78 12.29
N ARG A 164 -5.58 10.53 13.60
CA ARG A 164 -4.45 10.05 14.41
C ARG A 164 -4.59 8.56 14.65
N TYR A 165 -3.51 7.82 14.44
CA TYR A 165 -3.47 6.38 14.68
C TYR A 165 -2.43 6.02 15.73
N LYS A 166 -2.71 4.99 16.52
CA LYS A 166 -1.75 4.42 17.48
C LYS A 166 -0.76 3.53 16.75
N THR A 167 0.52 3.65 17.07
CA THR A 167 1.60 2.83 16.46
C THR A 167 1.47 1.35 16.76
N LYS A 168 0.91 1.01 17.93
CA LYS A 168 0.58 -0.38 18.33
C LYS A 168 -0.60 -1.00 17.56
N ARG A 169 -1.32 -0.24 16.73
CA ARG A 169 -2.37 -0.78 15.87
C ARG A 169 -1.78 -1.03 14.48
N LEU A 170 -2.29 -2.07 13.84
CA LEU A 170 -1.97 -2.40 12.45
C LEU A 170 -2.11 -1.14 11.58
N MET A 171 -1.26 -1.04 10.56
CA MET A 171 -1.31 0.00 9.54
C MET A 171 -1.95 -0.55 8.26
N PRO A 172 -3.24 -0.95 8.27
CA PRO A 172 -3.87 -1.61 7.14
C PRO A 172 -3.75 -0.75 5.89
N ILE A 173 -3.63 -1.44 4.75
CA ILE A 173 -3.41 -0.86 3.42
C ILE A 173 -4.59 -1.21 2.52
N HIS A 174 -4.70 -0.60 1.36
CA HIS A 174 -5.50 -1.17 0.27
C HIS A 174 -4.62 -1.26 -0.98
N PRO A 175 -4.91 -2.18 -1.92
CA PRO A 175 -4.18 -2.24 -3.18
C PRO A 175 -4.23 -0.89 -3.89
N GLY A 176 -3.06 -0.36 -4.27
CA GLY A 176 -2.94 0.96 -4.91
C GLY A 176 -2.75 2.15 -3.95
N CYS A 177 -2.71 1.99 -2.62
CA CYS A 177 -2.33 3.11 -1.74
C CYS A 177 -0.85 3.47 -1.94
N ASP A 178 -0.57 4.73 -2.26
CA ASP A 178 0.78 5.30 -2.28
C ASP A 178 1.07 6.17 -1.03
N CYS A 179 0.04 6.41 -0.22
CA CYS A 179 0.05 7.10 1.07
C CYS A 179 1.31 6.82 1.92
N ASN A 180 1.96 7.90 2.39
CA ASN A 180 3.08 7.85 3.33
C ASN A 180 2.62 7.83 4.79
N ILE A 181 3.59 7.65 5.71
CA ILE A 181 3.40 7.66 7.16
C ILE A 181 4.38 8.66 7.73
N ALA A 182 3.91 9.51 8.66
CA ALA A 182 4.76 10.41 9.43
C ALA A 182 4.46 10.26 10.93
N PRO A 183 5.47 10.33 11.80
CA PRO A 183 5.24 10.41 13.24
C PRO A 183 4.57 11.73 13.58
N LEU A 184 3.72 11.74 14.61
CA LEU A 184 3.23 12.99 15.16
C LEU A 184 4.23 13.57 16.16
N SER A 185 4.41 14.89 16.15
CA SER A 185 5.10 15.59 17.22
C SER A 185 4.33 15.45 18.54
N PRO A 186 4.97 15.66 19.71
CA PRO A 186 4.27 15.63 21.00
C PRO A 186 3.06 16.57 21.03
N ARG A 187 3.16 17.76 20.43
CA ARG A 187 2.08 18.74 20.33
C ARG A 187 0.92 18.25 19.46
N GLU A 188 1.20 17.71 18.27
CA GLU A 188 0.15 17.18 17.39
C GLU A 188 -0.51 15.92 17.98
N SER A 189 0.25 15.15 18.78
CA SER A 189 -0.22 13.90 19.38
C SER A 189 -1.34 14.07 20.42
N VAL A 190 -1.51 15.28 20.96
CA VAL A 190 -2.57 15.62 21.93
C VAL A 190 -3.70 16.45 21.32
N SER A 191 -3.54 16.95 20.09
CA SER A 191 -4.58 17.74 19.42
C SER A 191 -5.73 16.88 18.91
N GLN A 192 -6.96 17.38 18.94
CA GLN A 192 -8.11 16.72 18.31
C GLN A 192 -8.05 16.84 16.78
N VAL A 193 -7.65 18.01 16.27
CA VAL A 193 -7.43 18.26 14.84
C VAL A 193 -5.93 18.37 14.60
N ILE A 194 -5.40 17.47 13.79
CA ILE A 194 -3.95 17.38 13.50
C ILE A 194 -3.56 18.44 12.47
N ASP A 195 -4.40 18.66 11.46
CA ASP A 195 -4.19 19.62 10.38
C ASP A 195 -5.56 20.17 9.93
N GLN A 196 -5.83 21.43 10.28
CA GLN A 196 -7.09 22.10 9.94
C GLN A 196 -7.22 22.30 8.42
N ASN A 197 -6.13 22.63 7.73
CA ASN A 197 -6.16 22.91 6.30
C ASN A 197 -6.46 21.63 5.51
N MET A 198 -5.84 20.51 5.89
CA MET A 198 -6.12 19.21 5.28
C MET A 198 -7.55 18.74 5.58
N LEU A 199 -8.07 19.02 6.77
CA LEU A 199 -9.47 18.73 7.11
C LEU A 199 -10.44 19.50 6.20
N GLU A 200 -10.25 20.82 6.06
CA GLU A 200 -11.09 21.66 5.19
C GLU A 200 -10.97 21.26 3.71
N ALA A 201 -9.76 20.95 3.24
CA ALA A 201 -9.54 20.45 1.88
C ALA A 201 -10.25 19.11 1.65
N THR A 202 -10.23 18.21 2.62
CA THR A 202 -10.95 16.93 2.56
C THR A 202 -12.46 17.15 2.54
N HIS A 203 -13.00 18.06 3.36
CA HIS A 203 -14.41 18.43 3.31
C HIS A 203 -14.82 18.99 1.95
N THR A 204 -13.97 19.81 1.34
CA THR A 204 -14.21 20.39 0.02
C THR A 204 -14.27 19.32 -1.06
N GLN A 205 -13.36 18.34 -1.03
CA GLN A 205 -13.37 17.24 -1.99
C GLN A 205 -14.55 16.28 -1.77
N VAL A 206 -14.85 15.89 -0.53
CA VAL A 206 -16.01 15.04 -0.23
C VAL A 206 -17.31 15.71 -0.67
N LYS A 207 -17.45 17.02 -0.50
CA LYS A 207 -18.59 17.80 -1.00
C LYS A 207 -18.71 17.77 -2.53
N ALA A 208 -17.60 17.66 -3.25
CA ALA A 208 -17.61 17.55 -4.71
C ALA A 208 -18.07 16.17 -5.20
N PHE A 209 -17.93 15.13 -4.37
CA PHE A 209 -18.34 13.75 -4.67
C PHE A 209 -19.67 13.34 -4.03
N THR A 210 -20.15 14.07 -3.02
CA THR A 210 -21.37 13.77 -2.27
C THR A 210 -22.09 15.08 -1.92
N ASP A 211 -23.40 15.18 -2.13
CA ASP A 211 -24.22 16.35 -1.74
C ASP A 211 -24.37 16.53 -0.21
N LEU A 212 -23.52 15.86 0.59
CA LEU A 212 -23.56 15.86 2.04
C LEU A 212 -22.75 17.04 2.61
N GLN A 213 -23.38 17.85 3.46
CA GLN A 213 -22.73 18.95 4.20
C GLN A 213 -22.67 18.63 5.70
N ASP A 214 -21.47 18.37 6.22
CA ASP A 214 -21.21 18.48 7.66
C ASP A 214 -19.80 18.96 7.97
N ARG A 215 -19.72 20.19 8.47
CA ARG A 215 -18.50 20.84 8.94
C ARG A 215 -18.10 20.41 10.36
N GLY A 216 -18.95 19.67 11.06
CA GLY A 216 -18.67 19.11 12.39
C GLY A 216 -17.95 17.75 12.35
N GLY A 217 -17.76 17.15 11.16
CA GLY A 217 -17.09 15.87 10.97
C GLY A 217 -17.83 14.65 11.55
N ARG A 218 -19.13 14.77 11.80
CA ARG A 218 -20.01 13.74 12.39
C ARG A 218 -20.98 13.11 11.38
N ALA A 219 -21.16 13.68 10.18
CA ALA A 219 -22.12 13.26 9.17
C ALA A 219 -21.65 13.51 7.71
N PRO A 220 -21.21 12.49 6.97
CA PRO A 220 -21.03 11.13 7.45
C PRO A 220 -19.89 11.13 8.48
N ASP A 221 -20.09 10.41 9.60
CA ASP A 221 -19.01 10.12 10.52
C ASP A 221 -17.96 9.33 9.73
N TYR A 222 -16.88 9.99 9.31
CA TYR A 222 -15.87 9.37 8.46
C TYR A 222 -15.23 8.15 9.11
N ARG A 223 -15.27 8.03 10.45
CA ARG A 223 -14.84 6.84 11.20
C ARG A 223 -15.74 5.63 10.97
N LYS A 224 -16.98 5.85 10.53
CA LYS A 224 -17.94 4.80 10.12
C LYS A 224 -17.88 4.52 8.63
N LEU A 225 -17.16 5.33 7.84
CA LEU A 225 -16.99 5.11 6.41
C LEU A 225 -15.80 4.18 6.12
N LEU A 226 -14.75 4.23 6.93
CA LEU A 226 -13.59 3.36 6.79
C LEU A 226 -13.63 2.21 7.79
N VAL A 227 -13.54 0.99 7.29
CA VAL A 227 -13.53 -0.25 8.07
C VAL A 227 -12.28 -1.05 7.73
N THR A 228 -11.84 -1.89 8.66
CA THR A 228 -10.75 -2.85 8.40
C THR A 228 -11.34 -4.23 8.17
N HIS A 229 -10.93 -4.87 7.07
CA HIS A 229 -11.31 -6.24 6.71
C HIS A 229 -10.06 -7.12 6.62
N GLU A 230 -10.20 -8.42 6.87
CA GLU A 230 -9.14 -9.37 6.56
C GLU A 230 -9.22 -9.79 5.09
N HIS A 231 -8.20 -9.43 4.31
CA HIS A 231 -8.05 -9.88 2.93
C HIS A 231 -7.20 -11.15 2.89
N GLY A 232 -7.75 -12.23 2.32
CA GLY A 232 -7.14 -13.56 2.34
C GLY A 232 -5.73 -13.68 1.73
N GLU A 233 -5.27 -12.64 1.02
CA GLU A 233 -3.91 -12.63 0.46
C GLU A 233 -2.94 -11.60 1.05
N VAL A 234 -3.41 -10.54 1.70
CA VAL A 234 -2.51 -9.45 2.18
C VAL A 234 -2.75 -9.07 3.64
N GLY A 235 -3.70 -9.75 4.30
CA GLY A 235 -4.09 -9.51 5.68
C GLY A 235 -5.01 -8.30 5.81
N PRO A 236 -4.91 -7.54 6.92
CA PRO A 236 -5.80 -6.42 7.20
C PRO A 236 -5.73 -5.32 6.12
N VAL A 237 -6.88 -5.00 5.53
CA VAL A 237 -7.04 -3.92 4.54
C VAL A 237 -8.06 -2.88 4.98
N ILE A 238 -7.86 -1.61 4.60
CA ILE A 238 -8.87 -0.56 4.79
C ILE A 238 -9.79 -0.56 3.58
N GLY A 239 -11.11 -0.52 3.80
CA GLY A 239 -12.10 -0.29 2.75
C GLY A 239 -13.27 0.56 3.22
N TRP A 240 -14.19 0.81 2.31
CA TRP A 240 -15.45 1.46 2.62
C TRP A 240 -16.36 0.51 3.41
N ALA A 241 -17.14 1.02 4.36
CA ALA A 241 -18.01 0.22 5.23
C ALA A 241 -19.03 -0.67 4.50
N GLY A 242 -19.39 -0.33 3.26
CA GLY A 242 -20.25 -1.14 2.40
C GLY A 242 -19.51 -2.12 1.48
N GLN A 243 -18.18 -2.04 1.39
CA GLN A 243 -17.37 -2.94 0.55
C GLN A 243 -16.93 -4.16 1.36
N GLN A 244 -17.38 -5.34 0.93
CA GLN A 244 -16.89 -6.61 1.45
C GLN A 244 -15.86 -7.14 0.47
N PHE A 245 -14.56 -7.06 0.77
CA PHE A 245 -13.49 -7.62 -0.08
C PHE A 245 -13.48 -9.16 -0.05
N THR A 246 -14.59 -9.76 -0.46
CA THR A 246 -14.86 -11.19 -0.33
C THR A 246 -14.74 -11.91 -1.68
N SER A 247 -14.63 -11.17 -2.80
CA SER A 247 -14.61 -11.76 -4.13
C SER A 247 -13.60 -11.11 -5.09
N LYS A 248 -13.26 -11.86 -6.15
CA LYS A 248 -12.29 -11.47 -7.20
C LYS A 248 -12.69 -10.23 -8.00
N SER A 249 -13.96 -9.82 -7.94
CA SER A 249 -14.53 -8.64 -8.60
C SER A 249 -14.40 -7.35 -7.78
N ASP A 250 -13.94 -7.44 -6.53
CA ASP A 250 -13.78 -6.29 -5.63
C ASP A 250 -12.35 -5.70 -5.69
N LEU A 251 -11.57 -6.10 -6.69
CA LEU A 251 -10.21 -5.63 -7.03
C LEU A 251 -10.24 -4.68 -8.23
#